data_AF-A0A1F5H4M1-F1
#
_entry.id   AF-A0A1F5H4M1-F1
#
_cell.length_a   1.000
_cell.length_b   1.000
_cell.length_c   1.000
_cell.angle_alpha   90.00
_cell.angle_beta   90.00
_cell.angle_gamma   90.00
#
_symmetry.space_group_name_H-M   'P 1'
#
loop_
_entity.id
_entity.type
_entity.pdbx_description
1 polymer ?
#
loop_
_entity_poly.entity_id
_entity_poly.type
_entity_poly.pdbx_seq_one_letter_code
_entity_poly.pdbx_strand_id
1 'polypeptide(L)'
;MLAKNRVIFTLIIAVLLLTTATVVIFWARGFKPNFQKAKIERTGLIVASSIPTGARVYLDNRLTSATDTNIAFLEPKTYHVRIEKDGYAKWEKDVEVKADLATEIKALLFPTAPEIKPLTTTGSFNPTLSPDGSKIAYGVPGERGGLYVMPMSDRPFPFRASPRLVVANQLASFAGGTGFDFTDANFLWAPDSKQLVARFTTKEGQPLSNLLIDSDKDQQEPRDITAALTATLANWQEEITAKAQTQAVLVPDSVKQATAAAKVESQKDLTLSTLPLLASLAFGGTLNYYPTGLIFSPDEEKILYIDKQARYKVYDLKNKKEFTLPDFADLKTISWYPDSNHLVIAQKDLISAIEADGNNKMTVYSGKFENGFIFPHPSGTRLIILTALTQQEGTPANLYSINLK
;
A
#
# COMPACT_ATOMS: atom_id res chain seq x y z
N MET A 1 -76.03 8.30 2.54
CA MET A 1 -75.32 8.26 3.84
C MET A 1 -73.80 8.15 3.76
N LEU A 2 -73.19 7.79 2.62
CA LEU A 2 -71.72 7.64 2.50
C LEU A 2 -70.91 8.95 2.44
N ALA A 3 -71.51 10.09 2.05
CA ALA A 3 -70.78 11.36 1.91
C ALA A 3 -70.47 12.05 3.25
N LYS A 4 -71.33 11.88 4.28
CA LYS A 4 -71.20 12.58 5.57
C LYS A 4 -70.03 12.08 6.43
N ASN A 5 -69.59 10.83 6.20
CA ASN A 5 -68.50 10.20 6.95
C ASN A 5 -67.19 10.12 6.15
N ARG A 6 -67.17 10.55 4.88
CA ARG A 6 -65.96 10.50 4.03
C ARG A 6 -64.81 11.28 4.63
N VAL A 7 -65.05 12.49 5.13
CA VAL A 7 -64.02 13.35 5.75
C VAL A 7 -63.44 12.70 7.00
N ILE A 8 -64.30 12.11 7.85
CA ILE A 8 -63.90 11.41 9.08
C ILE A 8 -63.06 10.16 8.72
N PHE A 9 -63.47 9.39 7.72
CA PHE A 9 -62.76 8.19 7.28
C PHE A 9 -61.37 8.54 6.70
N THR A 10 -61.28 9.60 5.89
CA THR A 10 -60.00 10.10 5.36
C THR A 10 -59.07 10.59 6.49
N LEU A 11 -59.61 11.27 7.50
CA LEU A 11 -58.85 11.70 8.68
C LEU A 11 -58.31 10.50 9.48
N ILE A 12 -59.12 9.46 9.69
CA ILE A 12 -58.70 8.24 10.38
C ILE A 12 -57.59 7.53 9.59
N ILE A 13 -57.72 7.39 8.27
CA ILE A 13 -56.69 6.80 7.42
C ILE A 13 -55.41 7.63 7.46
N ALA A 14 -55.50 8.96 7.38
CA ALA A 14 -54.33 9.84 7.45
C ALA A 14 -53.61 9.72 8.80
N VAL A 15 -54.34 9.67 9.91
CA VAL A 15 -53.76 9.44 11.25
C VAL A 15 -53.15 8.05 11.34
N LEU A 16 -53.81 7.01 10.82
CA LEU A 16 -53.27 5.65 10.79
C LEU A 16 -51.97 5.58 9.99
N LEU A 17 -51.92 6.20 8.81
CA LEU A 17 -50.72 6.26 7.98
C LEU A 17 -49.59 7.05 8.66
N LEU A 18 -49.89 8.19 9.28
CA LEU A 18 -48.89 8.99 9.99
C LEU A 18 -48.33 8.24 11.21
N THR A 19 -49.18 7.56 11.97
CA THR A 19 -48.78 6.75 13.13
C THR A 19 -47.97 5.53 12.72
N THR A 20 -48.39 4.78 11.70
CA THR A 20 -47.60 3.66 11.17
C THR A 20 -46.28 4.13 10.57
N ALA A 21 -46.27 5.20 9.77
CA ALA A 21 -45.02 5.77 9.25
C ALA A 21 -44.09 6.20 10.39
N THR A 22 -44.61 6.83 11.43
CA THR A 22 -43.83 7.19 12.62
C THR A 22 -43.27 5.95 13.31
N VAL A 23 -44.09 4.92 13.55
CA VAL A 23 -43.64 3.65 14.16
C VAL A 23 -42.55 3.00 13.32
N VAL A 24 -42.70 2.94 11.99
CA VAL A 24 -41.71 2.38 11.07
C VAL A 24 -40.41 3.18 11.10
N ILE A 25 -40.47 4.52 11.11
CA ILE A 25 -39.30 5.39 11.22
C ILE A 25 -38.59 5.17 12.56
N PHE A 26 -39.33 5.14 13.67
CA PHE A 26 -38.77 4.89 15.00
C PHE A 26 -38.15 3.48 15.09
N TRP A 27 -38.78 2.47 14.52
CA TRP A 27 -38.26 1.11 14.50
C TRP A 27 -36.98 1.00 13.64
N ALA A 28 -36.96 1.65 12.47
CA ALA A 28 -35.78 1.75 11.60
C ALA A 28 -34.63 2.54 12.25
N ARG A 29 -34.93 3.49 13.15
CA ARG A 29 -33.94 4.22 13.96
C ARG A 29 -33.45 3.44 15.20
N GLY A 30 -33.91 2.20 15.40
CA GLY A 30 -33.43 1.34 16.49
C GLY A 30 -34.12 1.57 17.83
N PHE A 31 -35.32 2.16 17.86
CA PHE A 31 -36.10 2.31 19.09
C PHE A 31 -36.75 0.97 19.46
N LYS A 32 -36.35 0.38 20.60
CA LYS A 32 -36.99 -0.82 21.15
C LYS A 32 -37.72 -0.46 22.45
N PRO A 33 -39.05 -0.60 22.53
CA PRO A 33 -39.75 -0.43 23.79
C PRO A 33 -39.34 -1.54 24.76
N ASN A 34 -38.62 -1.19 25.82
CA ASN A 34 -38.31 -2.11 26.90
C ASN A 34 -39.46 -2.08 27.91
N PHE A 35 -40.43 -2.98 27.72
CA PHE A 35 -41.63 -3.07 28.57
C PHE A 35 -41.33 -3.48 30.02
N GLN A 36 -40.13 -3.99 30.31
CA GLN A 36 -39.72 -4.33 31.68
C GLN A 36 -39.21 -3.11 32.47
N LYS A 37 -38.59 -2.13 31.77
CA LYS A 37 -38.02 -0.92 32.40
C LYS A 37 -38.83 0.35 32.12
N ALA A 38 -39.91 0.27 31.34
CA ALA A 38 -40.71 1.42 30.86
C ALA A 38 -39.85 2.55 30.26
N LYS A 39 -38.74 2.19 29.62
CA LYS A 39 -37.82 3.12 28.96
C LYS A 39 -37.65 2.74 27.49
N ILE A 40 -37.55 3.78 26.67
CA ILE A 40 -37.15 3.66 25.27
C ILE A 40 -35.62 3.64 25.27
N GLU A 41 -35.03 2.48 24.97
CA GLU A 41 -33.58 2.34 24.83
C GLU A 41 -33.19 2.65 23.38
N ARG A 42 -32.29 3.61 23.20
CA ARG A 42 -31.73 3.98 21.89
C ARG A 42 -30.60 3.02 21.58
N THR A 43 -30.69 2.30 20.46
CA THR A 43 -29.69 1.31 20.06
C THR A 43 -28.80 1.82 18.94
N GLY A 44 -27.64 1.20 18.76
CA GLY A 44 -26.80 1.36 17.58
C GLY A 44 -26.84 0.12 16.68
N LEU A 45 -26.07 0.16 15.61
CA LEU A 45 -25.84 -1.00 14.75
C LEU A 45 -24.40 -1.08 14.28
N ILE A 46 -23.94 -2.30 14.00
CA ILE A 46 -22.66 -2.55 13.34
C ILE A 46 -22.96 -3.03 11.90
N VAL A 47 -22.32 -2.41 10.91
CA VAL A 47 -22.28 -2.91 9.53
C VAL A 47 -20.94 -3.62 9.36
N ALA A 48 -20.93 -4.94 9.35
CA ALA A 48 -19.70 -5.73 9.27
C ALA A 48 -19.55 -6.34 7.88
N SER A 49 -18.44 -6.05 7.21
CA SER A 49 -18.07 -6.60 5.90
C SER A 49 -16.65 -7.15 5.94
N SER A 50 -16.34 -8.11 5.06
CA SER A 50 -14.97 -8.62 4.95
C SER A 50 -14.59 -9.05 3.55
N ILE A 51 -13.28 -9.06 3.29
CA ILE A 51 -12.68 -9.67 2.11
C ILE A 51 -11.75 -10.79 2.60
N PRO A 52 -11.99 -12.06 2.23
CA PRO A 52 -13.18 -12.58 1.54
C PRO A 52 -14.48 -12.48 2.36
N THR A 53 -15.62 -12.54 1.66
CA THR A 53 -16.98 -12.44 2.24
C THR A 53 -17.36 -13.71 3.00
N GLY A 54 -18.41 -13.65 3.84
CA GLY A 54 -18.92 -14.81 4.59
C GLY A 54 -17.96 -15.29 5.69
N ALA A 55 -17.25 -14.38 6.34
CA ALA A 55 -16.50 -14.64 7.56
C ALA A 55 -17.45 -14.62 8.77
N ARG A 56 -17.18 -15.40 9.82
CA ARG A 56 -17.98 -15.42 11.05
C ARG A 56 -17.66 -14.18 11.89
N VAL A 57 -18.70 -13.51 12.37
CA VAL A 57 -18.62 -12.32 13.23
C VAL A 57 -19.03 -12.68 14.66
N TYR A 58 -18.13 -12.45 15.59
CA TYR A 58 -18.34 -12.63 17.02
C TYR A 58 -18.35 -11.27 17.71
N LEU A 59 -19.31 -11.08 18.63
CA LEU A 59 -19.37 -9.94 19.53
C LEU A 59 -19.23 -10.46 20.96
N ASP A 60 -18.26 -9.95 21.72
CA ASP A 60 -17.96 -10.38 23.09
C ASP A 60 -17.84 -11.91 23.19
N ASN A 61 -17.09 -12.52 22.26
CA ASN A 61 -16.87 -13.96 22.10
C ASN A 61 -18.10 -14.81 21.71
N ARG A 62 -19.26 -14.20 21.43
CA ARG A 62 -20.46 -14.89 20.96
C ARG A 62 -20.64 -14.77 19.45
N LEU A 63 -20.77 -15.91 18.76
CA LEU A 63 -21.11 -15.94 17.34
C LEU A 63 -22.45 -15.25 17.12
N THR A 64 -22.43 -14.14 16.39
CA THR A 64 -23.61 -13.29 16.20
C THR A 64 -24.12 -13.35 14.77
N SER A 65 -23.22 -13.33 13.77
CA SER A 65 -23.61 -13.40 12.36
C SER A 65 -22.43 -13.81 11.46
N ALA A 66 -22.60 -13.71 10.15
CA ALA A 66 -21.53 -13.67 9.15
C ALA A 66 -21.37 -12.26 8.57
N THR A 67 -20.24 -11.96 7.91
CA THR A 67 -20.00 -10.66 7.28
C THR A 67 -20.93 -10.37 6.10
N ASP A 68 -20.94 -9.11 5.67
CA ASP A 68 -21.88 -8.50 4.72
C ASP A 68 -23.30 -8.44 5.28
N THR A 69 -23.39 -8.13 6.59
CA THR A 69 -24.64 -8.02 7.34
C THR A 69 -24.69 -6.77 8.20
N ASN A 70 -25.92 -6.39 8.57
CA ASN A 70 -26.18 -5.40 9.62
C ASN A 70 -26.53 -6.11 10.92
N ILE A 71 -25.74 -5.88 11.97
CA ILE A 71 -26.04 -6.34 13.34
C ILE A 71 -26.71 -5.17 14.07
N ALA A 72 -28.04 -5.17 14.05
CA ALA A 72 -28.86 -4.10 14.61
C ALA A 72 -29.24 -4.34 16.08
N PHE A 73 -29.83 -3.31 16.69
CA PHE A 73 -30.35 -3.34 18.07
C PHE A 73 -29.28 -3.60 19.13
N LEU A 74 -28.06 -3.10 18.89
CA LEU A 74 -26.95 -3.20 19.82
C LEU A 74 -27.07 -2.13 20.90
N GLU A 75 -26.90 -2.52 22.16
CA GLU A 75 -26.78 -1.56 23.26
C GLU A 75 -25.55 -0.68 23.04
N PRO A 76 -25.63 0.65 23.27
CA PRO A 76 -24.49 1.53 23.16
C PRO A 76 -23.41 1.20 24.20
N LYS A 77 -22.34 0.56 23.75
CA LYS A 77 -21.15 0.21 24.54
C LYS A 77 -20.01 -0.16 23.59
N THR A 78 -18.83 -0.41 24.15
CA THR A 78 -17.74 -1.04 23.41
C THR A 78 -17.98 -2.55 23.32
N TYR A 79 -17.88 -3.09 22.11
CA TYR A 79 -17.92 -4.53 21.85
C TYR A 79 -16.54 -5.00 21.42
N HIS A 80 -16.13 -6.16 21.92
CA HIS A 80 -14.97 -6.87 21.37
C HIS A 80 -15.42 -7.64 20.12
N VAL A 81 -15.06 -7.13 18.95
CA VAL A 81 -15.45 -7.71 17.66
C VAL A 81 -14.34 -8.61 17.15
N ARG A 82 -14.68 -9.85 16.82
CA ARG A 82 -13.77 -10.81 16.18
C ARG A 82 -14.37 -11.32 14.89
N ILE A 83 -13.63 -11.21 13.80
CA ILE A 83 -14.02 -11.69 12.47
C ILE A 83 -13.03 -12.78 12.04
N GLU A 84 -13.54 -13.96 11.72
CA GLU A 84 -12.69 -15.08 11.32
C GLU A 84 -13.29 -15.91 10.18
N LYS A 85 -12.41 -16.43 9.34
CA LYS A 85 -12.75 -17.37 8.27
C LYS A 85 -11.71 -18.47 8.23
N ASP A 86 -12.16 -19.70 7.95
CA ASP A 86 -11.25 -20.85 7.91
C ASP A 86 -10.18 -20.65 6.83
N GLY A 87 -8.92 -20.89 7.19
CA GLY A 87 -7.76 -20.65 6.31
C GLY A 87 -7.26 -19.21 6.24
N TYR A 88 -7.88 -18.28 6.97
CA TYR A 88 -7.48 -16.87 7.02
C TYR A 88 -7.13 -16.45 8.45
N ALA A 89 -6.23 -15.47 8.56
CA ALA A 89 -5.87 -14.88 9.83
C ALA A 89 -7.06 -14.12 10.43
N LYS A 90 -7.16 -14.15 11.76
CA LYS A 90 -8.26 -13.54 12.52
C LYS A 90 -8.08 -12.03 12.58
N TRP A 91 -9.19 -11.32 12.58
CA TRP A 91 -9.26 -9.87 12.77
C TRP A 91 -10.02 -9.59 14.08
N GLU A 92 -9.47 -8.72 14.93
CA GLU A 92 -10.00 -8.45 16.27
C GLU A 92 -9.88 -6.97 16.62
N LYS A 93 -10.96 -6.35 17.11
CA LYS A 93 -10.95 -4.94 17.48
C LYS A 93 -12.04 -4.60 18.49
N ASP A 94 -11.71 -3.70 19.40
CA ASP A 94 -12.70 -3.08 20.28
C ASP A 94 -13.39 -1.93 19.56
N VAL A 95 -14.70 -2.02 19.42
CA VAL A 95 -15.51 -1.09 18.62
C VAL A 95 -16.56 -0.43 19.50
N GLU A 96 -16.52 0.90 19.59
CA GLU A 96 -17.52 1.70 20.28
C GLU A 96 -18.80 1.79 19.42
N VAL A 97 -19.90 1.26 19.95
CA VAL A 97 -21.25 1.42 19.36
C VAL A 97 -21.96 2.57 20.08
N LYS A 98 -22.45 3.53 19.28
CA LYS A 98 -23.18 4.70 19.76
C LYS A 98 -24.65 4.60 19.40
N ALA A 99 -25.51 5.18 20.25
CA ALA A 99 -26.94 5.27 20.00
C ALA A 99 -27.23 5.99 18.68
N ASP A 100 -28.16 5.43 17.89
CA ASP A 100 -28.65 5.93 16.59
C ASP A 100 -27.58 6.11 15.51
N LEU A 101 -26.39 5.53 15.70
CA LEU A 101 -25.32 5.55 14.73
C LEU A 101 -25.01 4.14 14.22
N ALA A 102 -24.59 4.10 12.96
CA ALA A 102 -24.02 2.92 12.33
C ALA A 102 -22.50 2.96 12.47
N THR A 103 -21.91 1.92 13.06
CA THR A 103 -20.47 1.73 13.08
C THR A 103 -20.09 0.75 11.98
N GLU A 104 -19.34 1.21 10.99
CA GLU A 104 -18.90 0.39 9.85
C GLU A 104 -17.57 -0.31 10.16
N ILE A 105 -17.50 -1.61 9.86
CA ILE A 105 -16.31 -2.44 9.97
C ILE A 105 -16.04 -3.07 8.61
N LYS A 106 -14.82 -2.88 8.11
CA LYS A 106 -14.30 -3.48 6.87
C LYS A 106 -13.05 -4.26 7.21
N ALA A 107 -13.18 -5.58 7.37
CA ALA A 107 -12.05 -6.44 7.68
C ALA A 107 -11.42 -7.01 6.41
N LEU A 108 -10.12 -6.79 6.22
CA LEU A 108 -9.34 -7.52 5.22
C LEU A 108 -8.67 -8.71 5.91
N LEU A 109 -8.98 -9.92 5.47
CA LEU A 109 -8.40 -11.13 6.03
C LEU A 109 -7.37 -11.71 5.06
N PHE A 110 -6.15 -11.95 5.55
CA PHE A 110 -5.08 -12.57 4.78
C PHE A 110 -5.04 -14.09 4.98
N PRO A 111 -4.79 -14.90 3.93
CA PRO A 111 -4.61 -16.34 4.07
C PRO A 111 -3.48 -16.67 5.06
N THR A 112 -3.66 -17.69 5.90
CA THR A 112 -2.59 -18.15 6.82
C THR A 112 -1.51 -18.95 6.11
N ALA A 113 -1.83 -19.53 4.95
CA ALA A 113 -0.92 -20.28 4.10
C ALA A 113 -1.09 -19.83 2.64
N PRO A 114 -0.56 -18.64 2.27
CA PRO A 114 -0.72 -18.10 0.93
C PRO A 114 0.04 -18.95 -0.11
N GLU A 115 -0.54 -19.06 -1.30
CA GLU A 115 0.13 -19.68 -2.44
C GLU A 115 1.27 -18.79 -2.95
N ILE A 116 2.45 -19.38 -3.18
CA ILE A 116 3.63 -18.66 -3.67
C ILE A 116 3.98 -19.20 -5.07
N LYS A 117 4.06 -18.30 -6.06
CA LYS A 117 4.34 -18.65 -7.46
C LYS A 117 5.53 -17.84 -8.00
N PRO A 118 6.45 -18.45 -8.75
CA PRO A 118 7.48 -17.69 -9.45
C PRO A 118 6.84 -16.82 -10.56
N LEU A 119 7.23 -15.55 -10.61
CA LEU A 119 6.93 -14.63 -11.70
C LEU A 119 8.06 -14.61 -12.75
N THR A 120 9.29 -14.91 -12.31
CA THR A 120 10.45 -15.08 -13.19
C THR A 120 11.12 -16.42 -12.91
N THR A 121 11.84 -16.95 -13.91
CA THR A 121 12.59 -18.21 -13.79
C THR A 121 14.05 -18.09 -14.22
N THR A 122 14.46 -16.95 -14.78
CA THR A 122 15.79 -16.70 -15.35
C THR A 122 16.66 -15.80 -14.47
N GLY A 123 16.25 -15.55 -13.22
CA GLY A 123 16.87 -14.58 -12.32
C GLY A 123 16.31 -13.17 -12.51
N SER A 124 16.37 -12.37 -11.44
CA SER A 124 15.93 -10.98 -11.40
C SER A 124 16.92 -10.15 -10.58
N PHE A 125 17.81 -9.44 -11.26
CA PHE A 125 18.83 -8.60 -10.63
C PHE A 125 18.33 -7.17 -10.45
N ASN A 126 18.61 -6.61 -9.27
CA ASN A 126 18.30 -5.23 -8.87
C ASN A 126 16.88 -4.77 -9.26
N PRO A 127 15.82 -5.52 -8.95
CA PRO A 127 14.48 -5.13 -9.37
C PRO A 127 14.10 -3.78 -8.75
N THR A 128 13.57 -2.86 -9.56
CA THR A 128 13.09 -1.55 -9.12
C THR A 128 11.68 -1.30 -9.63
N LEU A 129 10.79 -0.91 -8.73
CA LEU A 129 9.42 -0.51 -9.03
C LEU A 129 9.37 0.92 -9.61
N SER A 130 8.52 1.15 -10.60
CA SER A 130 8.22 2.50 -11.08
C SER A 130 7.52 3.35 -10.02
N PRO A 131 7.67 4.69 -10.03
CA PRO A 131 7.06 5.58 -9.04
C PRO A 131 5.54 5.47 -8.91
N ASP A 132 4.85 5.11 -9.98
CA ASP A 132 3.41 4.87 -10.01
C ASP A 132 3.00 3.43 -9.62
N GLY A 133 3.96 2.55 -9.34
CA GLY A 133 3.74 1.14 -9.02
C GLY A 133 3.28 0.26 -10.19
N SER A 134 3.24 0.80 -11.42
CA SER A 134 2.66 0.12 -12.58
C SER A 134 3.62 -0.82 -13.31
N LYS A 135 4.93 -0.75 -13.04
CA LYS A 135 5.97 -1.53 -13.73
C LYS A 135 7.10 -1.92 -12.77
N ILE A 136 7.74 -3.06 -13.03
CA ILE A 136 9.02 -3.45 -12.40
C ILE A 136 10.07 -3.58 -13.49
N ALA A 137 11.22 -2.93 -13.32
CA ALA A 137 12.42 -3.10 -14.14
C ALA A 137 13.40 -4.03 -13.42
N TYR A 138 14.07 -4.93 -14.14
CA TYR A 138 15.09 -5.83 -13.57
C TYR A 138 16.05 -6.35 -14.64
N GLY A 139 17.26 -6.70 -14.23
CA GLY A 139 18.28 -7.32 -15.09
C GLY A 139 18.14 -8.84 -15.15
N VAL A 140 18.40 -9.41 -16.32
CA VAL A 140 18.45 -10.86 -16.57
C VAL A 140 19.81 -11.22 -17.18
N PRO A 141 20.53 -12.22 -16.64
CA PRO A 141 21.87 -12.60 -17.10
C PRO A 141 21.87 -13.30 -18.47
N GLY A 142 23.06 -13.39 -19.06
CA GLY A 142 23.35 -14.21 -20.24
C GLY A 142 23.18 -13.47 -21.58
N GLU A 143 23.56 -14.15 -22.68
CA GLU A 143 23.57 -13.55 -24.03
C GLU A 143 22.19 -13.17 -24.55
N ARG A 144 21.14 -13.89 -24.11
CA ARG A 144 19.73 -13.57 -24.40
C ARG A 144 19.07 -12.78 -23.27
N GLY A 145 19.87 -12.37 -22.29
CA GLY A 145 19.49 -11.52 -21.17
C GLY A 145 19.42 -10.05 -21.55
N GLY A 146 19.29 -9.20 -20.54
CA GLY A 146 19.11 -7.76 -20.72
C GLY A 146 18.28 -7.13 -19.62
N LEU A 147 17.86 -5.89 -19.88
CA LEU A 147 16.85 -5.21 -19.07
C LEU A 147 15.46 -5.66 -19.49
N TYR A 148 14.72 -6.20 -18.51
CA TYR A 148 13.32 -6.54 -18.65
C TYR A 148 12.44 -5.55 -17.89
N VAL A 149 11.27 -5.26 -18.46
CA VAL A 149 10.20 -4.51 -17.79
C VAL A 149 8.95 -5.39 -17.75
N MET A 150 8.38 -5.54 -16.55
CA MET A 150 7.16 -6.31 -16.32
C MET A 150 6.04 -5.37 -15.86
N PRO A 151 4.91 -5.29 -16.61
CA PRO A 151 3.74 -4.52 -16.18
C PRO A 151 3.04 -5.15 -14.96
N MET A 152 2.71 -4.33 -13.97
CA MET A 152 2.00 -4.68 -12.73
C MET A 152 0.49 -4.45 -12.87
N SER A 153 -0.09 -4.91 -13.99
CA SER A 153 -1.51 -4.76 -14.28
C SER A 153 -2.19 -6.11 -14.40
N ASP A 154 -3.24 -6.32 -13.62
CA ASP A 154 -4.14 -7.47 -13.79
C ASP A 154 -5.08 -7.17 -14.96
N ARG A 155 -4.58 -7.35 -16.18
CA ARG A 155 -5.41 -7.24 -17.39
C ARG A 155 -6.09 -8.59 -17.65
N PRO A 156 -7.37 -8.60 -18.06
CA PRO A 156 -8.11 -9.84 -18.35
C PRO A 156 -7.51 -10.66 -19.51
N PHE A 157 -6.60 -10.07 -20.31
CA PHE A 157 -5.89 -10.74 -21.38
C PHE A 157 -4.38 -10.86 -21.08
N PRO A 158 -3.84 -12.08 -20.92
CA PRO A 158 -2.49 -12.33 -20.38
C PRO A 158 -1.34 -11.95 -21.32
N PHE A 159 -1.60 -11.70 -22.61
CA PHE A 159 -0.56 -11.48 -23.63
C PHE A 159 0.24 -10.17 -23.48
N ARG A 160 -0.18 -9.24 -22.60
CA ARG A 160 0.54 -8.00 -22.29
C ARG A 160 1.02 -7.90 -20.84
N ALA A 161 0.82 -8.94 -20.03
CA ALA A 161 1.27 -8.99 -18.63
C ALA A 161 2.62 -9.72 -18.45
N SER A 162 3.20 -10.22 -19.55
CA SER A 162 4.50 -10.90 -19.53
C SER A 162 5.65 -9.89 -19.46
N PRO A 163 6.77 -10.27 -18.84
CA PRO A 163 8.02 -9.53 -18.96
C PRO A 163 8.39 -9.25 -20.42
N ARG A 164 8.84 -8.03 -20.68
CA ARG A 164 9.29 -7.58 -22.00
C ARG A 164 10.76 -7.22 -21.96
N LEU A 165 11.53 -7.70 -22.93
CA LEU A 165 12.92 -7.30 -23.12
C LEU A 165 12.97 -5.89 -23.73
N VAL A 166 13.46 -4.94 -22.95
CA VAL A 166 13.54 -3.52 -23.33
C VAL A 166 14.91 -3.19 -23.95
N VAL A 167 15.99 -3.74 -23.41
CA VAL A 167 17.35 -3.62 -23.96
C VAL A 167 18.07 -4.96 -23.77
N ALA A 168 18.68 -5.49 -24.84
CA ALA A 168 19.47 -6.71 -24.77
C ALA A 168 20.84 -6.47 -24.12
N ASN A 169 21.37 -7.49 -23.44
CA ASN A 169 22.75 -7.49 -22.98
C ASN A 169 23.71 -7.33 -24.17
N GLN A 170 24.75 -6.52 -24.00
CA GLN A 170 25.80 -6.31 -24.99
C GLN A 170 27.11 -6.85 -24.43
N LEU A 171 27.28 -8.17 -24.38
CA LEU A 171 28.41 -8.81 -23.67
C LEU A 171 29.75 -8.77 -24.43
N ALA A 172 29.74 -8.42 -25.73
CA ALA A 172 30.95 -8.34 -26.53
C ALA A 172 31.75 -7.07 -26.19
N SER A 173 32.99 -7.26 -25.73
CA SER A 173 33.97 -6.18 -25.62
C SER A 173 34.43 -5.79 -27.02
N PHE A 174 34.05 -4.60 -27.49
CA PHE A 174 34.65 -4.04 -28.70
C PHE A 174 35.96 -3.32 -28.33
N ALA A 175 36.89 -3.23 -29.27
CA ALA A 175 38.15 -2.51 -29.07
C ALA A 175 37.86 -1.03 -28.74
N GLY A 176 37.85 -0.69 -27.45
CA GLY A 176 37.55 0.64 -26.92
C GLY A 176 36.19 0.82 -26.24
N GLY A 177 35.35 -0.23 -26.11
CA GLY A 177 34.04 -0.15 -25.43
C GLY A 177 33.80 -1.28 -24.44
N THR A 178 33.24 -0.96 -23.26
CA THR A 178 32.75 -1.94 -22.30
C THR A 178 31.38 -2.43 -22.72
N GLY A 179 31.23 -3.75 -22.85
CA GLY A 179 29.91 -4.35 -22.98
C GLY A 179 29.01 -4.05 -21.78
N PHE A 180 27.68 -4.01 -21.99
CA PHE A 180 26.70 -3.75 -20.93
C PHE A 180 26.01 -5.06 -20.52
N ASP A 181 26.26 -5.53 -19.29
CA ASP A 181 25.47 -6.58 -18.63
C ASP A 181 24.51 -5.95 -17.63
N PHE A 182 23.21 -5.98 -17.93
CA PHE A 182 22.20 -5.32 -17.11
C PHE A 182 22.01 -5.95 -15.72
N THR A 183 22.67 -7.07 -15.41
CA THR A 183 22.74 -7.58 -14.03
C THR A 183 23.59 -6.71 -13.11
N ASP A 184 24.54 -5.97 -13.67
CA ASP A 184 25.43 -5.06 -12.93
C ASP A 184 24.85 -3.64 -12.79
N ALA A 185 23.69 -3.39 -13.41
CA ALA A 185 23.05 -2.09 -13.40
C ALA A 185 22.11 -1.90 -12.21
N ASN A 186 22.10 -0.70 -11.65
CA ASN A 186 21.03 -0.21 -10.78
C ASN A 186 20.04 0.62 -11.59
N PHE A 187 18.74 0.45 -11.37
CA PHE A 187 17.71 1.16 -12.13
C PHE A 187 17.13 2.32 -11.33
N LEU A 188 17.13 3.52 -11.92
CA LEU A 188 16.46 4.71 -11.39
C LEU A 188 15.35 5.16 -12.34
N TRP A 189 14.12 5.22 -11.86
CA TRP A 189 12.98 5.61 -12.67
C TRP A 189 12.80 7.13 -12.73
N ALA A 190 12.41 7.62 -13.90
CA ALA A 190 11.91 8.97 -14.07
C ALA A 190 10.60 9.15 -13.28
N PRO A 191 10.27 10.38 -12.84
CA PRO A 191 9.07 10.66 -12.05
C PRO A 191 7.77 10.29 -12.77
N ASP A 192 7.79 10.26 -14.10
CA ASP A 192 6.66 9.94 -14.97
C ASP A 192 6.44 8.43 -15.19
N SER A 193 7.31 7.57 -14.67
CA SER A 193 7.26 6.11 -14.85
C SER A 193 7.33 5.64 -16.31
N LYS A 194 7.77 6.50 -17.23
CA LYS A 194 7.95 6.17 -18.66
C LYS A 194 9.41 5.90 -19.00
N GLN A 195 10.32 6.61 -18.36
CA GLN A 195 11.76 6.42 -18.58
C GLN A 195 12.44 5.88 -17.33
N LEU A 196 13.59 5.24 -17.53
CA LEU A 196 14.51 4.91 -16.46
C LEU A 196 15.96 5.05 -16.92
N VAL A 197 16.87 5.21 -15.97
CA VAL A 197 18.31 5.16 -16.19
C VAL A 197 18.83 3.85 -15.62
N ALA A 198 19.50 3.06 -16.46
CA ALA A 198 20.36 1.98 -16.00
C ALA A 198 21.75 2.54 -15.69
N ARG A 199 22.15 2.49 -14.42
CA ARG A 199 23.43 3.00 -13.92
C ARG A 199 24.41 1.87 -13.70
N PHE A 200 25.53 1.93 -14.39
CA PHE A 200 26.64 1.01 -14.23
C PHE A 200 27.71 1.69 -13.38
N THR A 201 28.18 0.99 -12.35
CA THR A 201 29.21 1.48 -11.43
C THR A 201 30.32 0.46 -11.30
N THR A 202 31.55 0.91 -11.00
CA THR A 202 32.64 0.00 -10.62
C THR A 202 32.34 -0.68 -9.29
N LYS A 203 33.11 -1.71 -8.94
CA LYS A 203 33.03 -2.35 -7.62
C LYS A 203 33.35 -1.38 -6.47
N GLU A 204 34.11 -0.32 -6.76
CA GLU A 204 34.43 0.79 -5.87
C GLU A 204 33.37 1.92 -5.91
N GLY A 205 32.25 1.71 -6.60
CA GLY A 205 31.11 2.63 -6.66
C GLY A 205 31.27 3.83 -7.59
N GLN A 206 32.32 3.87 -8.42
CA GLN A 206 32.53 4.97 -9.37
C GLN A 206 31.58 4.84 -10.58
N PRO A 207 30.98 5.93 -11.07
CA PRO A 207 30.09 5.88 -12.23
C PRO A 207 30.86 5.49 -13.49
N LEU A 208 30.41 4.43 -14.18
CA LEU A 208 30.98 3.98 -15.45
C LEU A 208 30.18 4.49 -16.65
N SER A 209 28.91 4.12 -16.70
CA SER A 209 28.01 4.48 -17.80
C SER A 209 26.58 4.58 -17.31
N ASN A 210 25.79 5.44 -17.95
CA ASN A 210 24.41 5.68 -17.55
C ASN A 210 23.54 5.75 -18.80
N LEU A 211 22.66 4.78 -18.93
CA LEU A 211 21.87 4.55 -20.12
C LEU A 211 20.41 4.94 -19.89
N LEU A 212 19.92 5.92 -20.64
CA LEU A 212 18.53 6.35 -20.62
C LEU A 212 17.68 5.46 -21.53
N ILE A 213 16.58 4.96 -20.97
CA ILE A 213 15.77 3.90 -21.56
C ILE A 213 14.29 4.27 -21.46
N ASP A 214 13.55 4.09 -22.55
CA ASP A 214 12.09 4.23 -22.60
C ASP A 214 11.43 2.89 -22.25
N SER A 215 10.75 2.80 -21.11
CA SER A 215 10.17 1.55 -20.60
C SER A 215 9.08 0.95 -21.50
N ASP A 216 8.51 1.73 -22.41
CA ASP A 216 7.41 1.29 -23.28
C ASP A 216 7.90 0.81 -24.67
N LYS A 217 9.20 0.95 -24.98
CA LYS A 217 9.81 0.45 -26.23
C LYS A 217 10.54 -0.87 -26.03
N ASP A 218 10.33 -1.80 -26.96
CA ASP A 218 11.03 -3.09 -26.96
C ASP A 218 12.35 -3.00 -27.73
N GLN A 219 13.35 -3.76 -27.28
CA GLN A 219 14.63 -3.98 -27.97
C GLN A 219 15.27 -2.70 -28.53
N GLN A 220 15.28 -1.64 -27.73
CA GLN A 220 15.81 -0.34 -28.16
C GLN A 220 17.33 -0.27 -27.99
N GLU A 221 17.95 0.63 -28.75
CA GLU A 221 19.30 1.09 -28.46
C GLU A 221 19.22 2.20 -27.39
N PRO A 222 19.79 1.98 -26.20
CA PRO A 222 19.72 2.96 -25.14
C PRO A 222 20.61 4.17 -25.44
N ARG A 223 20.18 5.35 -24.98
CA ARG A 223 20.98 6.56 -25.13
C ARG A 223 21.93 6.69 -23.94
N ASP A 224 23.24 6.78 -24.20
CA ASP A 224 24.20 7.14 -23.16
C ASP A 224 24.01 8.62 -22.76
N ILE A 225 23.71 8.82 -21.48
CA ILE A 225 23.54 10.14 -20.86
C ILE A 225 24.58 10.40 -19.77
N THR A 226 25.70 9.68 -19.74
CA THR A 226 26.72 9.79 -18.68
C THR A 226 27.17 11.24 -18.46
N ALA A 227 27.43 11.98 -19.53
CA ALA A 227 27.81 13.41 -19.45
C ALA A 227 26.65 14.33 -19.01
N ALA A 228 25.39 13.92 -19.23
CA ALA A 228 24.19 14.69 -18.92
C ALA A 228 23.43 14.15 -17.69
N LEU A 229 23.97 13.16 -16.99
CA LEU A 229 23.28 12.43 -15.92
C LEU A 229 22.86 13.38 -14.81
N THR A 230 23.80 14.18 -14.32
CA THR A 230 23.56 15.10 -13.21
C THR A 230 22.46 16.10 -13.53
N ALA A 231 22.43 16.65 -14.75
CA ALA A 231 21.37 17.55 -15.20
C ALA A 231 20.02 16.83 -15.30
N THR A 232 20.01 15.60 -15.83
CA THR A 232 18.79 14.79 -15.95
C THR A 232 18.19 14.46 -14.58
N LEU A 233 19.01 13.99 -13.63
CA LEU A 233 18.57 13.67 -12.28
C LEU A 233 18.14 14.91 -11.49
N ALA A 234 18.80 16.06 -11.71
CA ALA A 234 18.39 17.32 -11.09
C ALA A 234 17.00 17.76 -11.55
N ASN A 235 16.71 17.69 -12.86
CA ASN A 235 15.40 18.00 -13.41
C ASN A 235 14.33 17.04 -12.84
N TRP A 236 14.62 15.74 -12.80
CA TRP A 236 13.71 14.75 -12.20
C TRP A 236 13.46 15.02 -10.72
N GLN A 237 14.48 15.41 -9.96
CA GLN A 237 14.32 15.76 -8.55
C GLN A 237 13.48 17.03 -8.37
N GLU A 238 13.59 18.01 -9.27
CA GLU A 238 12.75 19.22 -9.27
C GLU A 238 11.28 18.87 -9.50
N GLU A 239 10.97 18.02 -10.51
CA GLU A 239 9.62 17.54 -10.77
C GLU A 239 9.02 16.79 -9.56
N ILE A 240 9.80 15.89 -8.95
CA ILE A 240 9.39 15.16 -7.73
C ILE A 240 9.10 16.15 -6.60
N THR A 241 9.96 17.16 -6.43
CA THR A 241 9.84 18.15 -5.35
C THR A 241 8.62 19.04 -5.57
N ALA A 242 8.36 19.50 -6.80
CA ALA A 242 7.20 20.31 -7.14
C ALA A 242 5.89 19.55 -6.88
N LYS A 243 5.82 18.26 -7.26
CA LYS A 243 4.66 17.41 -6.98
C LYS A 243 4.46 17.22 -5.47
N ALA A 244 5.53 16.90 -4.75
CA ALA A 244 5.46 16.68 -3.30
C ALA A 244 5.08 17.96 -2.52
N GLN A 245 5.53 19.13 -2.95
CA GLN A 245 5.13 20.42 -2.38
C GLN A 245 3.64 20.70 -2.61
N THR A 246 3.14 20.39 -3.81
CA THR A 246 1.71 20.52 -4.14
C THR A 246 0.85 19.67 -3.21
N GLN A 247 1.20 18.39 -3.03
CA GLN A 247 0.50 17.49 -2.10
C GLN A 247 0.63 17.98 -0.64
N ALA A 248 1.80 18.51 -0.26
CA ALA A 248 2.05 19.03 1.08
C ALA A 248 1.18 20.24 1.45
N VAL A 249 0.57 20.96 0.49
CA VAL A 249 -0.36 22.07 0.78
C VAL A 249 -1.53 21.62 1.65
N LEU A 250 -2.05 20.41 1.38
CA LEU A 250 -3.22 19.83 2.08
C LEU A 250 -2.89 19.34 3.49
N VAL A 251 -1.62 19.33 3.86
CA VAL A 251 -1.13 18.72 5.10
C VAL A 251 -1.22 19.70 6.26
N PRO A 252 -1.76 19.31 7.43
CA PRO A 252 -1.82 20.17 8.61
C PRO A 252 -0.44 20.61 9.10
N ASP A 253 -0.37 21.79 9.71
CA ASP A 253 0.88 22.36 10.23
C ASP A 253 1.53 21.49 11.31
N SER A 254 0.74 20.75 12.09
CA SER A 254 1.25 19.81 13.09
C SER A 254 2.13 18.72 12.47
N VAL A 255 1.71 18.15 11.33
CA VAL A 255 2.46 17.11 10.60
C VAL A 255 3.68 17.73 9.91
N LYS A 256 3.53 18.90 9.30
CA LYS A 256 4.66 19.65 8.69
C LYS A 256 5.77 19.95 9.70
N GLN A 257 5.40 20.40 10.91
CA GLN A 257 6.36 20.69 11.98
C GLN A 257 7.01 19.42 12.55
N ALA A 258 6.28 18.30 12.58
CA ALA A 258 6.82 17.03 13.03
C ALA A 258 7.91 16.51 12.07
N THR A 259 7.67 16.58 10.75
CA THR A 259 8.62 16.10 9.74
C THR A 259 9.77 17.06 9.46
N ALA A 260 9.55 18.38 9.52
CA ALA A 260 10.60 19.37 9.33
C ALA A 260 11.72 19.23 10.37
N ALA A 261 11.38 18.92 11.62
CA ALA A 261 12.38 18.70 12.67
C ALA A 261 13.03 17.31 12.58
N ALA A 262 12.30 16.26 12.16
CA ALA A 262 12.86 14.93 11.95
C ALA A 262 13.96 14.91 10.86
N LYS A 263 13.81 15.76 9.82
CA LYS A 263 14.85 15.99 8.80
C LYS A 263 16.16 16.55 9.38
N VAL A 264 16.09 17.40 10.39
CA VAL A 264 17.28 18.03 11.00
C VAL A 264 18.04 17.04 11.88
N GLU A 265 17.33 16.13 12.57
CA GLU A 265 17.94 15.10 13.43
C GLU A 265 18.60 13.98 12.59
N SER A 266 17.94 13.50 11.52
CA SER A 266 18.52 12.49 10.60
C SER A 266 19.74 12.99 9.81
N GLN A 267 19.94 14.30 9.69
CA GLN A 267 21.12 14.88 9.02
C GLN A 267 22.36 14.97 9.93
N LYS A 268 22.22 14.73 11.24
CA LYS A 268 23.34 14.84 12.19
C LYS A 268 24.34 13.68 12.11
N ASP A 269 23.90 12.51 11.64
CA ASP A 269 24.71 11.27 11.63
C ASP A 269 25.22 10.84 10.23
N LEU A 270 25.11 11.71 9.21
CA LEU A 270 25.62 11.45 7.87
C LEU A 270 26.57 12.56 7.42
N THR A 271 27.87 12.28 7.45
CA THR A 271 28.95 13.14 6.92
C THR A 271 28.91 13.34 5.40
N LEU A 272 27.87 12.86 4.71
CA LEU A 272 27.58 13.13 3.29
C LEU A 272 26.40 14.09 3.05
N SER A 273 25.70 14.56 4.09
CA SER A 273 24.48 15.37 3.96
C SER A 273 24.71 16.86 3.62
N THR A 274 25.96 17.33 3.57
CA THR A 274 26.32 18.73 3.29
C THR A 274 26.66 19.01 1.83
N LEU A 275 26.71 17.97 0.98
CA LEU A 275 26.95 18.16 -0.44
C LEU A 275 25.71 18.79 -1.09
N PRO A 276 25.87 19.85 -1.91
CA PRO A 276 24.76 20.36 -2.73
C PRO A 276 24.18 19.21 -3.57
N LEU A 277 22.86 19.19 -3.80
CA LEU A 277 22.14 18.12 -4.52
C LEU A 277 22.86 17.68 -5.81
N LEU A 278 23.41 18.64 -6.56
CA LEU A 278 24.16 18.34 -7.79
C LEU A 278 25.43 17.53 -7.53
N ALA A 279 26.14 17.78 -6.43
CA ALA A 279 27.31 17.00 -6.03
C ALA A 279 26.91 15.60 -5.53
N SER A 280 25.84 15.45 -4.75
CA SER A 280 25.40 14.12 -4.30
C SER A 280 24.97 13.23 -5.47
N LEU A 281 24.22 13.78 -6.44
CA LEU A 281 23.81 13.05 -7.65
C LEU A 281 25.00 12.70 -8.56
N ALA A 282 26.02 13.57 -8.63
CA ALA A 282 27.25 13.31 -9.39
C ALA A 282 28.08 12.14 -8.83
N PHE A 283 28.04 11.91 -7.51
CA PHE A 283 28.79 10.84 -6.83
C PHE A 283 27.91 9.65 -6.42
N GLY A 284 27.05 9.18 -7.31
CA GLY A 284 26.28 7.94 -7.04
C GLY A 284 24.99 8.14 -6.24
N GLY A 285 24.60 9.38 -5.92
CA GLY A 285 23.36 9.67 -5.21
C GLY A 285 22.11 9.17 -5.94
N THR A 286 21.08 8.82 -5.17
CA THR A 286 19.77 8.36 -5.65
C THR A 286 18.76 9.52 -5.67
N LEU A 287 17.67 9.36 -6.41
CA LEU A 287 16.53 10.27 -6.30
C LEU A 287 15.84 10.10 -4.94
N ASN A 288 15.45 11.21 -4.33
CA ASN A 288 14.58 11.19 -3.17
C ASN A 288 13.13 11.35 -3.63
N TYR A 289 12.43 10.22 -3.78
CA TYR A 289 11.02 10.18 -4.19
C TYR A 289 10.04 10.71 -3.13
N TYR A 290 10.49 10.89 -1.88
CA TYR A 290 9.70 11.45 -0.78
C TYR A 290 10.44 12.64 -0.14
N PRO A 291 10.68 13.73 -0.88
CA PRO A 291 11.54 14.82 -0.43
C PRO A 291 10.96 15.57 0.77
N THR A 292 9.65 15.47 1.02
CA THR A 292 8.98 16.04 2.19
C THR A 292 9.06 15.12 3.42
N GLY A 293 9.43 13.85 3.26
CA GLY A 293 9.31 12.81 4.28
C GLY A 293 7.86 12.35 4.52
N LEU A 294 6.93 12.74 3.64
CA LEU A 294 5.52 12.38 3.69
C LEU A 294 5.24 11.33 2.61
N ILE A 295 4.58 10.23 3.00
CA ILE A 295 4.18 9.15 2.11
C ILE A 295 2.66 9.07 2.14
N PHE A 296 2.00 9.55 1.09
CA PHE A 296 0.55 9.53 0.98
C PHE A 296 0.03 8.11 0.69
N SER A 297 -1.14 7.78 1.25
CA SER A 297 -1.90 6.60 0.84
C SER A 297 -2.32 6.69 -0.63
N PRO A 298 -2.63 5.57 -1.30
CA PRO A 298 -3.06 5.56 -2.70
C PRO A 298 -4.26 6.47 -3.03
N ASP A 299 -5.17 6.66 -2.07
CA ASP A 299 -6.32 7.58 -2.18
C ASP A 299 -6.02 9.01 -1.72
N GLU A 300 -4.78 9.29 -1.29
CA GLU A 300 -4.31 10.54 -0.70
C GLU A 300 -5.10 11.02 0.53
N GLU A 301 -5.90 10.16 1.18
CA GLU A 301 -6.66 10.52 2.39
C GLU A 301 -5.84 10.36 3.69
N LYS A 302 -4.72 9.64 3.65
CA LYS A 302 -3.84 9.39 4.80
C LYS A 302 -2.37 9.64 4.48
N ILE A 303 -1.59 9.92 5.50
CA ILE A 303 -0.18 10.27 5.38
C ILE A 303 0.63 9.46 6.38
N LEU A 304 1.56 8.65 5.89
CA LEU A 304 2.60 8.01 6.68
C LEU A 304 3.81 8.94 6.76
N TYR A 305 4.33 9.15 7.96
CA TYR A 305 5.53 9.95 8.20
C TYR A 305 6.26 9.49 9.45
N ILE A 306 7.49 9.99 9.64
CA ILE A 306 8.31 9.75 10.83
C ILE A 306 8.33 11.03 11.67
N ASP A 307 8.06 10.91 12.97
CA ASP A 307 8.11 12.03 13.90
C ASP A 307 9.52 12.31 14.43
N LYS A 308 9.65 13.32 15.30
CA LYS A 308 10.94 13.73 15.89
C LYS A 308 11.58 12.65 16.76
N GLN A 309 10.82 11.66 17.19
CA GLN A 309 11.28 10.56 18.04
C GLN A 309 11.59 9.31 17.21
N ALA A 310 11.71 9.47 15.89
CA ALA A 310 11.92 8.39 14.93
C ALA A 310 10.79 7.33 14.92
N ARG A 311 9.56 7.71 15.33
CA ARG A 311 8.40 6.81 15.32
C ARG A 311 7.57 7.00 14.07
N TYR A 312 7.11 5.90 13.50
CA TYR A 312 6.17 5.93 12.38
C TYR A 312 4.78 6.33 12.86
N LYS A 313 4.17 7.26 12.13
CA LYS A 313 2.84 7.77 12.40
C LYS A 313 2.02 7.84 11.13
N VAL A 314 0.72 7.67 11.29
CA VAL A 314 -0.26 7.87 10.23
C VAL A 314 -1.20 8.99 10.63
N TYR A 315 -1.35 9.98 9.74
CA TYR A 315 -2.35 11.03 9.88
C TYR A 315 -3.50 10.80 8.89
N ASP A 316 -4.73 10.74 9.40
CA ASP A 316 -5.97 10.65 8.61
C ASP A 316 -6.52 12.07 8.38
N LEU A 317 -6.49 12.53 7.13
CA LEU A 317 -6.89 13.89 6.74
C LEU A 317 -8.41 14.11 6.90
N LYS A 318 -9.20 13.06 6.67
CA LYS A 318 -10.67 13.12 6.71
C LYS A 318 -11.18 13.20 8.14
N ASN A 319 -10.66 12.33 9.00
CA ASN A 319 -11.06 12.24 10.40
C ASN A 319 -10.25 13.17 11.31
N LYS A 320 -9.18 13.79 10.79
CA LYS A 320 -8.24 14.65 11.53
C LYS A 320 -7.67 13.95 12.77
N LYS A 321 -7.33 12.67 12.60
CA LYS A 321 -6.80 11.81 13.66
C LYS A 321 -5.38 11.38 13.32
N GLU A 322 -4.56 11.25 14.35
CA GLU A 322 -3.18 10.76 14.26
C GLU A 322 -3.10 9.42 15.00
N PHE A 323 -2.41 8.47 14.39
CA PHE A 323 -2.16 7.14 14.93
C PHE A 323 -0.65 6.91 15.00
N THR A 324 -0.19 6.33 16.11
CA THR A 324 1.21 5.94 16.28
C THR A 324 1.33 4.45 16.02
N LEU A 325 2.19 4.06 15.08
CA LEU A 325 2.44 2.66 14.77
C LEU A 325 3.34 2.03 15.84
N PRO A 326 3.26 0.70 16.04
CA PRO A 326 4.18 -0.01 16.92
C PRO A 326 5.60 0.01 16.37
N ASP A 327 6.58 -0.20 17.25
CA ASP A 327 7.97 -0.37 16.84
C ASP A 327 8.17 -1.71 16.11
N PHE A 328 8.89 -1.66 14.99
CA PHE A 328 9.19 -2.82 14.16
C PHE A 328 10.66 -3.17 14.26
N ALA A 329 10.98 -4.26 14.95
CA ALA A 329 12.35 -4.77 15.02
C ALA A 329 12.88 -5.14 13.62
N ASP A 330 14.13 -4.80 13.32
CA ASP A 330 14.78 -5.13 12.04
C ASP A 330 13.97 -4.71 10.78
N LEU A 331 13.26 -3.58 10.87
CA LEU A 331 12.50 -3.02 9.75
C LEU A 331 13.39 -2.81 8.52
N LYS A 332 12.96 -3.34 7.39
CA LYS A 332 13.61 -3.14 6.08
C LYS A 332 12.85 -2.14 5.23
N THR A 333 11.54 -2.29 5.13
CA THR A 333 10.69 -1.35 4.39
C THR A 333 9.27 -1.34 4.93
N ILE A 334 8.59 -0.22 4.71
CA ILE A 334 7.20 0.04 5.03
C ILE A 334 6.56 0.74 3.83
N SER A 335 5.41 0.24 3.38
CA SER A 335 4.70 0.80 2.23
C SER A 335 3.19 0.68 2.41
N TRP A 336 2.43 1.58 1.79
CA TRP A 336 0.98 1.46 1.73
C TRP A 336 0.53 0.22 0.97
N TYR A 337 -0.50 -0.43 1.52
CA TYR A 337 -1.30 -1.39 0.78
C TYR A 337 -2.30 -0.63 -0.13
N PRO A 338 -2.68 -1.17 -1.31
CA PRO A 338 -3.53 -0.48 -2.28
C PRO A 338 -4.91 -0.04 -1.79
N ASP A 339 -5.38 -0.57 -0.66
CA ASP A 339 -6.68 -0.21 -0.08
C ASP A 339 -6.66 1.05 0.79
N SER A 340 -5.48 1.69 0.94
CA SER A 340 -5.27 2.91 1.74
C SER A 340 -5.62 2.79 3.23
N ASN A 341 -5.87 1.57 3.72
CA ASN A 341 -6.23 1.28 5.10
C ASN A 341 -5.23 0.33 5.77
N HIS A 342 -4.37 -0.34 5.00
CA HIS A 342 -3.31 -1.16 5.53
C HIS A 342 -1.92 -0.68 5.08
N LEU A 343 -0.93 -1.02 5.89
CA LEU A 343 0.48 -0.89 5.59
C LEU A 343 1.10 -2.29 5.51
N VAL A 344 2.01 -2.47 4.57
CA VAL A 344 2.83 -3.68 4.45
C VAL A 344 4.19 -3.40 5.07
N ILE A 345 4.58 -4.26 6.00
CA ILE A 345 5.80 -4.16 6.79
C ILE A 345 6.69 -5.35 6.45
N ALA A 346 7.89 -5.08 5.94
CA ALA A 346 8.93 -6.09 5.77
C ALA A 346 10.02 -5.92 6.83
N GLN A 347 10.22 -6.99 7.58
CA GLN A 347 11.32 -7.20 8.53
C GLN A 347 12.20 -8.32 7.96
N LYS A 348 13.39 -8.56 8.54
CA LYS A 348 14.41 -9.49 7.99
C LYS A 348 13.88 -10.79 7.35
N ASP A 349 13.02 -11.54 8.05
CA ASP A 349 12.46 -12.83 7.58
C ASP A 349 10.93 -12.90 7.77
N LEU A 350 10.28 -11.74 7.87
CA LEU A 350 8.86 -11.62 8.19
C LEU A 350 8.22 -10.48 7.39
N ILE A 351 7.11 -10.81 6.74
CA ILE A 351 6.23 -9.85 6.09
C ILE A 351 4.90 -9.86 6.83
N SER A 352 4.44 -8.67 7.20
CA SER A 352 3.16 -8.48 7.87
C SER A 352 2.37 -7.35 7.22
N ALA A 353 1.06 -7.41 7.36
CA ALA A 353 0.17 -6.30 7.09
C ALA A 353 -0.38 -5.76 8.42
N ILE A 354 -0.59 -4.46 8.53
CA ILE A 354 -1.13 -3.83 9.73
C ILE A 354 -2.13 -2.75 9.31
N GLU A 355 -3.20 -2.55 10.09
CA GLU A 355 -4.11 -1.43 9.83
C GLU A 355 -3.38 -0.10 10.04
N ALA A 356 -3.81 0.92 9.30
CA ALA A 356 -3.24 2.26 9.33
C ALA A 356 -3.37 2.95 10.70
N ASP A 357 -4.22 2.43 11.59
CA ASP A 357 -4.35 2.90 12.96
C ASP A 357 -3.39 2.21 13.96
N GLY A 358 -2.55 1.30 13.47
CA GLY A 358 -1.56 0.57 14.28
C GLY A 358 -2.08 -0.72 14.91
N ASN A 359 -3.32 -1.12 14.64
CA ASN A 359 -3.92 -2.35 15.17
C ASN A 359 -3.94 -3.47 14.12
N ASN A 360 -4.40 -4.67 14.52
CA ASN A 360 -4.62 -5.81 13.62
C ASN A 360 -3.39 -6.16 12.75
N LYS A 361 -2.21 -6.27 13.38
CA LYS A 361 -1.02 -6.75 12.70
C LYS A 361 -1.17 -8.25 12.39
N MET A 362 -1.16 -8.59 11.11
CA MET A 362 -1.32 -9.94 10.59
C MET A 362 -0.05 -10.37 9.87
N THR A 363 0.46 -11.57 10.18
CA THR A 363 1.60 -12.14 9.43
C THR A 363 1.09 -12.65 8.09
N VAL A 364 1.74 -12.22 7.01
CA VAL A 364 1.40 -12.62 5.63
C VAL A 364 2.38 -13.67 5.12
N TYR A 365 3.67 -13.52 5.42
CA TYR A 365 4.69 -14.48 5.01
C TYR A 365 5.84 -14.51 6.01
N SER A 366 6.41 -15.70 6.22
CA SER A 366 7.61 -15.90 7.01
C SER A 366 8.58 -16.77 6.22
N GLY A 367 9.80 -16.27 6.05
CA GLY A 367 10.84 -16.89 5.24
C GLY A 367 11.83 -15.86 4.72
N LYS A 368 12.91 -16.34 4.10
CA LYS A 368 13.96 -15.47 3.55
C LYS A 368 13.48 -14.78 2.28
N PHE A 369 13.87 -13.53 2.13
CA PHE A 369 13.71 -12.73 0.92
C PHE A 369 14.84 -11.69 0.85
N GLU A 370 15.20 -11.29 -0.36
CA GLU A 370 16.39 -10.51 -0.62
C GLU A 370 16.18 -9.02 -0.35
N ASN A 371 17.10 -8.42 0.41
CA ASN A 371 17.23 -6.97 0.62
C ASN A 371 15.95 -6.23 1.04
N GLY A 372 14.99 -6.93 1.65
CA GLY A 372 13.70 -6.32 1.99
C GLY A 372 12.83 -5.98 0.79
N PHE A 373 13.14 -6.48 -0.42
CA PHE A 373 12.38 -6.16 -1.63
C PHE A 373 10.98 -6.76 -1.54
N ILE A 374 10.01 -5.89 -1.31
CA ILE A 374 8.60 -6.22 -1.29
C ILE A 374 7.79 -5.09 -1.91
N PHE A 375 6.76 -5.45 -2.66
CA PHE A 375 5.78 -4.48 -3.13
C PHE A 375 4.39 -5.11 -3.22
N PRO A 376 3.34 -4.45 -2.69
CA PRO A 376 1.98 -4.89 -2.91
C PRO A 376 1.52 -4.59 -4.33
N HIS A 377 1.08 -5.61 -5.06
CA HIS A 377 0.59 -5.44 -6.41
C HIS A 377 -0.63 -4.49 -6.43
N PRO A 378 -0.78 -3.58 -7.42
CA PRO A 378 -1.80 -2.53 -7.40
C PRO A 378 -3.25 -3.00 -7.24
N SER A 379 -3.56 -4.24 -7.59
CA SER A 379 -4.90 -4.82 -7.41
C SER A 379 -5.20 -5.27 -5.98
N GLY A 380 -4.21 -5.27 -5.08
CA GLY A 380 -4.36 -5.78 -3.72
C GLY A 380 -4.71 -7.27 -3.67
N THR A 381 -4.22 -8.07 -4.63
CA THR A 381 -4.44 -9.53 -4.65
C THR A 381 -3.18 -10.31 -4.30
N ARG A 382 -1.99 -9.70 -4.40
CA ARG A 382 -0.72 -10.38 -4.22
C ARG A 382 0.37 -9.42 -3.73
N LEU A 383 1.35 -9.95 -3.01
CA LEU A 383 2.63 -9.27 -2.75
C LEU A 383 3.70 -9.85 -3.67
N ILE A 384 4.62 -9.00 -4.13
CA ILE A 384 5.76 -9.42 -4.93
C ILE A 384 6.99 -9.35 -4.05
N ILE A 385 7.77 -10.43 -4.02
CA ILE A 385 9.02 -10.53 -3.27
C ILE A 385 10.16 -11.02 -4.18
N LEU A 386 11.40 -10.68 -3.84
CA LEU A 386 12.59 -11.25 -4.47
C LEU A 386 13.14 -12.34 -3.56
N THR A 387 13.25 -13.57 -4.03
CA THR A 387 13.75 -14.69 -3.21
C THR A 387 14.23 -15.87 -4.06
N ALA A 388 14.91 -16.83 -3.43
CA ALA A 388 15.42 -18.06 -4.03
C ALA A 388 14.71 -19.32 -3.47
N LEU A 389 13.42 -19.20 -3.10
CA LEU A 389 12.61 -20.20 -2.36
C LEU A 389 12.56 -21.64 -2.90
N THR A 390 13.07 -21.91 -4.09
CA THR A 390 13.01 -23.24 -4.72
C THR A 390 14.32 -23.65 -5.40
N GLN A 391 15.38 -22.87 -5.21
CA GLN A 391 16.62 -23.00 -5.97
C GLN A 391 17.79 -23.39 -5.07
N GLN A 392 18.82 -23.99 -5.67
CA GLN A 392 20.04 -24.30 -4.95
C GLN A 392 20.71 -23.02 -4.44
N GLU A 393 21.43 -23.13 -3.33
CA GLU A 393 22.19 -22.00 -2.80
C GLU A 393 23.18 -21.48 -3.86
N GLY A 394 23.20 -20.16 -4.08
CA GLY A 394 24.00 -19.53 -5.14
C GLY A 394 23.28 -19.31 -6.48
N THR A 395 22.04 -19.78 -6.64
CA THR A 395 21.22 -19.46 -7.83
C THR A 395 20.68 -18.03 -7.74
N PRO A 396 20.63 -17.24 -8.83
CA PRO A 396 20.06 -15.89 -8.81
C PRO A 396 18.62 -15.87 -8.32
N ALA A 397 18.30 -14.95 -7.40
CA ALA A 397 16.94 -14.79 -6.91
C ALA A 397 15.96 -14.44 -8.03
N ASN A 398 14.70 -14.87 -7.86
CA ASN A 398 13.61 -14.63 -8.80
C ASN A 398 12.51 -13.83 -8.12
N LEU A 399 11.70 -13.15 -8.93
CA LEU A 399 10.47 -12.52 -8.43
C LEU A 399 9.45 -13.62 -8.18
N TYR A 400 8.81 -13.58 -7.02
CA TYR A 400 7.71 -14.46 -6.64
C TYR A 400 6.49 -13.62 -6.25
N SER A 401 5.30 -14.12 -6.57
CA SER A 401 4.04 -13.59 -6.07
C SER A 401 3.53 -14.43 -4.91
N ILE A 402 3.19 -13.79 -3.80
CA ILE A 402 2.45 -14.34 -2.66
C ILE A 402 0.99 -13.96 -2.87
N ASN A 403 0.10 -14.94 -3.09
CA ASN A 403 -1.33 -14.70 -3.26
C ASN A 403 -2.00 -14.38 -1.92
N LEU A 404 -2.72 -13.26 -1.85
CA LEU A 404 -3.42 -12.76 -0.66
C LEU A 404 -4.92 -13.03 -0.66
N LYS A 405 -5.47 -13.70 -1.69
CA LYS A 405 -6.91 -13.97 -1.81
C LYS A 405 -7.21 -15.45 -1.97
#